data_AF-A0A6B3E877-F1
#
_entry.id   AF-A0A6B3E877-F1
#
_cell.length_a   1.000
_cell.length_b   1.000
_cell.length_c   1.000
_cell.angle_alpha   90.00
_cell.angle_beta   90.00
_cell.angle_gamma   90.00
#
_symmetry.space_group_name_H-M   'P 1'
#
loop_
_entity.id
_entity.type
_entity.pdbx_description
1 polymer ?
#
loop_
_entity_poly.entity_id
_entity_poly.type
_entity_poly.pdbx_seq_one_letter_code
_entity_poly.pdbx_strand_id
1 'polypeptide(L)' 'MPRPWSPALILCQSLSIPYVAYRPFDAGLLARGGVQAPLDWLFSRGEHVAAIPGTSRPEHLAQIAAAVAGRA' A
#
# COMPACT_ATOMS: atom_id res chain seq x y z
N MET A 1 -20.94 11.61 -2.27
CA MET A 1 -20.71 10.42 -3.11
C MET A 1 -19.25 9.98 -2.93
N PRO A 2 -18.94 8.74 -2.53
CA PRO A 2 -17.55 8.29 -2.46
C PRO A 2 -16.98 8.22 -3.88
N ARG A 3 -15.77 8.72 -4.11
CA ARG A 3 -15.12 8.72 -5.44
C ARG A 3 -15.05 7.30 -6.00
N PRO A 4 -15.24 7.10 -7.32
CA PRO A 4 -15.17 5.78 -7.91
C PRO A 4 -13.77 5.21 -7.75
N TRP A 5 -13.76 3.95 -7.35
CA TRP A 5 -12.69 2.98 -7.45
C TRP A 5 -11.81 3.26 -8.68
N SER A 6 -10.48 3.28 -8.49
CA SER A 6 -9.53 3.46 -9.60
C SER A 6 -9.84 2.43 -10.69
N PRO A 7 -10.26 2.82 -11.91
CA PRO A 7 -10.55 1.88 -12.98
C PRO A 7 -9.36 0.96 -13.30
N ALA A 8 -8.13 1.48 -13.12
CA ALA A 8 -6.92 0.70 -13.24
C ALA A 8 -6.83 -0.44 -12.22
N LEU A 9 -7.25 -0.21 -10.97
CA LEU A 9 -7.25 -1.24 -9.94
C LEU A 9 -8.24 -2.38 -10.25
N ILE A 10 -9.43 -2.03 -10.76
CA ILE A 10 -10.44 -2.99 -11.21
C ILE A 10 -9.93 -3.80 -12.41
N LEU A 11 -9.35 -3.12 -13.40
CA LEU A 11 -8.81 -3.77 -14.60
C LEU A 11 -7.65 -4.71 -14.25
N CYS A 12 -6.75 -4.28 -13.35
CA CYS A 12 -5.68 -5.14 -12.84
C CYS A 12 -6.25 -6.38 -12.15
N GLN A 13 -7.29 -6.22 -11.32
CA GLN A 13 -7.96 -7.35 -10.69
C GLN A 13 -8.55 -8.32 -11.72
N SER A 14 -9.32 -7.82 -12.70
CA SER A 14 -10.00 -8.67 -13.68
C SER A 14 -9.03 -9.44 -14.58
N LEU A 15 -7.83 -8.90 -14.79
CA LEU A 15 -6.79 -9.50 -15.63
C LEU A 15 -5.73 -10.25 -14.80
N SER A 16 -5.91 -10.39 -13.48
CA SER A 16 -4.91 -10.98 -12.57
C SER A 16 -3.52 -10.34 -12.69
N ILE A 17 -3.48 -9.02 -12.94
CA ILE A 17 -2.25 -8.22 -12.98
C ILE A 17 -1.97 -7.68 -11.57
N PRO A 18 -0.77 -7.88 -11.01
CA PRO A 18 -0.37 -7.25 -9.77
C PRO A 18 -0.44 -5.72 -9.87
N TYR A 19 -1.15 -5.08 -8.95
CA TYR A 19 -1.22 -3.63 -8.83
C TYR A 19 -0.19 -3.15 -7.80
N VAL A 20 0.88 -2.51 -8.27
CA VAL A 20 1.99 -2.07 -7.41
C VAL A 20 1.88 -0.57 -7.13
N ALA A 21 1.47 -0.20 -5.92
CA ALA A 21 1.28 1.19 -5.53
C ALA A 21 2.62 1.91 -5.30
N TYR A 22 2.88 2.94 -6.12
CA TYR A 22 3.99 3.87 -5.95
C TYR A 22 3.64 4.94 -4.90
N ARG A 23 4.62 5.30 -4.05
CA ARG A 23 4.45 6.26 -2.94
C ARG A 23 3.22 5.97 -2.06
N PRO A 24 3.14 4.77 -1.45
CA PRO A 24 1.99 4.37 -0.62
C PRO A 24 1.75 5.27 0.60
N PHE A 25 2.76 6.05 1.02
CA PHE A 25 2.66 6.98 2.15
C PHE A 25 2.58 8.45 1.76
N ASP A 26 2.35 8.76 0.48
CA ASP A 26 2.37 10.12 -0.07
C ASP A 26 3.60 10.94 0.36
N ALA A 27 4.79 10.47 -0.04
CA ALA A 27 6.08 11.04 0.39
C ALA A 27 6.24 11.18 1.92
N GLY A 28 5.65 10.25 2.67
CA GLY A 28 5.77 10.17 4.13
C GLY A 28 4.72 10.99 4.89
N LEU A 29 3.84 11.72 4.20
CA LEU A 29 2.75 12.46 4.86
C LEU A 29 1.86 11.52 5.68
N LEU A 30 1.47 10.38 5.10
CA LEU A 30 0.58 9.41 5.73
C LEU A 30 1.28 8.57 6.81
N ALA A 31 2.61 8.52 6.82
CA ALA A 31 3.39 7.74 7.78
C ALA A 31 3.67 8.50 9.10
N ARG A 32 3.30 9.78 9.21
CA ARG A 32 3.54 10.60 10.42
C ARG A 32 2.88 10.03 11.68
N GLY A 33 1.75 9.36 11.53
CA GLY A 33 1.03 8.66 12.61
C GLY A 33 1.36 7.17 12.71
N GLY A 34 2.39 6.70 11.99
CA GLY A 34 2.72 5.28 11.82
C GLY A 34 2.33 4.75 10.44
N VAL A 35 2.89 3.59 10.09
CA VAL A 35 2.73 2.98 8.76
C VAL A 35 1.54 2.02 8.66
N GLN A 36 0.99 1.59 9.79
CA GLN A 36 -0.02 0.52 9.83
C GLN A 36 -1.31 0.90 9.11
N ALA A 37 -1.97 1.99 9.53
CA ALA A 37 -3.28 2.37 8.98
C ALA A 37 -3.25 2.67 7.47
N PRO A 38 -2.24 3.38 6.90
CA PRO A 38 -2.12 3.55 5.45
C PRO A 38 -1.95 2.21 4.71
N LEU A 39 -1.14 1.29 5.25
CA LEU A 39 -0.95 -0.05 4.67
C LEU A 39 -2.24 -0.87 4.76
N ASP A 40 -2.97 -0.79 5.88
CA ASP A 40 -4.25 -1.46 6.05
C ASP A 40 -5.25 -1.05 5.00
N TRP A 41 -5.39 0.25 4.78
CA TRP A 41 -6.27 0.80 3.78
C TRP A 41 -5.87 0.41 2.35
N LEU A 42 -4.56 0.30 2.08
CA LEU A 42 -4.04 -0.06 0.76
C LEU A 42 -4.27 -1.55 0.45
N PHE A 43 -3.95 -2.44 1.39
CA PHE A 43 -4.12 -3.88 1.18
C PHE A 43 -5.57 -4.33 1.25
N SER A 44 -6.46 -3.55 1.89
CA SER A 44 -7.91 -3.79 1.82
C SER A 44 -8.50 -3.62 0.41
N ARG A 45 -7.70 -3.22 -0.60
CA ARG A 45 -8.14 -3.07 -1.98
C ARG A 45 -8.08 -4.38 -2.78
N GLY A 46 -7.43 -5.42 -2.27
CA GLY A 46 -7.39 -6.75 -2.87
C GLY A 46 -6.04 -7.43 -2.74
N GLU A 47 -6.03 -8.76 -2.87
CA GLU A 47 -4.81 -9.59 -2.77
C GLU A 47 -3.80 -9.31 -3.89
N HIS A 48 -4.24 -8.76 -5.02
CA HIS A 48 -3.38 -8.38 -6.13
C HIS A 48 -2.59 -7.08 -5.87
N VAL A 49 -2.79 -6.41 -4.74
CA VAL A 49 -2.17 -5.12 -4.43
C VAL A 49 -0.88 -5.31 -3.63
N ALA A 50 0.21 -4.73 -4.14
CA ALA A 50 1.49 -4.64 -3.46
C ALA A 50 1.91 -3.17 -3.30
N ALA A 51 2.78 -2.89 -2.32
CA ALA A 51 3.30 -1.54 -2.08
C ALA A 51 4.79 -1.48 -2.44
N ILE A 52 5.24 -0.39 -3.10
CA ILE A 52 6.67 -0.07 -3.18
C ILE A 52 7.06 0.71 -1.92
N PRO A 53 7.89 0.16 -1.02
CA PRO A 53 8.36 0.89 0.14
C PRO A 53 9.42 1.92 -0.30
N GLY A 54 8.95 3.07 -0.76
CA GLY A 54 9.82 4.18 -1.20
C GLY A 54 10.49 4.86 -0.02
N THR A 55 11.62 4.32 0.45
CA THR A 55 12.45 4.92 1.50
C THR A 55 13.93 4.65 1.27
N SER A 56 14.78 5.61 1.62
CA SER A 56 16.24 5.46 1.65
C SER A 56 16.79 5.04 3.02
N ARG A 57 15.92 4.90 4.02
CA ARG A 57 16.30 4.62 5.41
C ARG A 57 15.96 3.18 5.79
N PRO A 58 16.95 2.34 6.12
CA PRO A 58 16.72 0.93 6.49
C PRO A 58 15.75 0.76 7.66
N GLU A 59 15.81 1.65 8.66
CA GLU A 59 14.90 1.60 9.82
C GLU A 59 13.42 1.74 9.40
N HIS A 60 13.13 2.62 8.44
CA HIS A 60 11.77 2.80 7.92
C HIS A 60 11.32 1.56 7.14
N LEU A 61 12.22 0.95 6.37
CA LEU A 61 11.92 -0.30 5.67
C LEU A 61 11.60 -1.42 6.66
N ALA A 62 12.34 -1.54 7.76
CA ALA A 62 12.08 -2.52 8.82
C ALA A 62 10.69 -2.30 9.47
N GLN A 63 10.31 -1.05 9.73
CA GLN A 63 8.97 -0.72 10.27
C GLN A 63 7.85 -1.13 9.29
N ILE A 64 8.02 -0.85 7.99
CA ILE A 64 7.07 -1.24 6.96
C ILE A 64 6.96 -2.77 6.88
N ALA A 65 8.11 -3.46 6.86
CA ALA A 65 8.15 -4.92 6.80
C ALA A 65 7.46 -5.57 8.01
N ALA A 66 7.68 -5.06 9.22
CA ALA A 66 7.02 -5.55 10.43
C ALA A 66 5.50 -5.37 10.38
N ALA A 67 5.03 -4.20 9.91
CA ALA A 67 3.60 -3.90 9.75
C ALA A 67 2.90 -4.80 8.70
N VAL A 68 3.65 -5.31 7.72
CA VAL A 68 3.17 -6.27 6.72
C VAL A 68 3.22 -7.70 7.25
N ALA A 69 4.29 -8.09 7.95
CA ALA A 69 4.46 -9.44 8.49
C ALA A 69 3.39 -9.80 9.53
N GLY A 70 2.89 -8.83 10.31
CA GLY A 70 1.80 -9.02 11.26
C GLY A 70 0.42 -9.27 10.64
N ARG A 71 0.33 -9.36 9.30
CA ARG A 71 -0.91 -9.61 8.55
C ARG A 71 -1.04 -11.06 8.04
N ALA A 72 0.00 -11.88 8.19
CA ALA A 72 0.06 -13.27 7.73
C ALA A 72 -0.71 -14.22 8.65
#